data_AF-H4F699-F1
#
_entry.id   AF-H4F699-F1
#
_cell.length_a   1.000
_cell.length_b   1.000
_cell.length_c   1.000
_cell.angle_alpha   90.00
_cell.angle_beta   90.00
_cell.angle_gamma   90.00
#
_symmetry.space_group_name_H-M   'P 1'
#
loop_
_entity.id
_entity.type
_entity.pdbx_description
1 polymer ?
#
loop_
_entity_poly.entity_id
_entity_poly.type
_entity_poly.pdbx_seq_one_letter_code
_entity_poly.pdbx_strand_id
1 'polypeptide(L)'
;MKANGYDLARVIQPVAAVRFQAKRSNELWHFDMSPSDLKQVKAPLWLAEGRGRPSLMLFSVVDDRSGAAYDEYRGVYGEDAESALRFLFNA
;
A
#
# COMPACT_ATOMS: atom_id res chain seq x y z
N MET A 1 -8.76 10.52 -49.60
CA MET A 1 -7.60 9.65 -49.84
C MET A 1 -7.90 8.31 -49.17
N LYS A 2 -8.01 7.21 -49.94
CA LYS A 2 -8.30 5.87 -49.39
C LYS A 2 -7.10 5.41 -48.55
N ALA A 3 -7.23 5.44 -47.22
CA ALA A 3 -6.25 4.90 -46.31
C ALA A 3 -6.73 3.52 -45.82
N ASN A 4 -6.36 2.48 -46.56
CA ASN A 4 -6.17 1.10 -46.11
C ASN A 4 -7.24 0.35 -45.29
N GLY A 5 -8.50 0.80 -45.16
CA GLY A 5 -9.59 -0.05 -44.66
C GLY A 5 -9.47 -0.51 -43.19
N TYR A 6 -8.52 0.01 -42.43
CA TYR A 6 -8.41 -0.24 -40.99
C TYR A 6 -9.24 0.78 -40.23
N ASP A 7 -10.14 0.29 -39.38
CA ASP A 7 -10.84 1.11 -38.39
C ASP A 7 -9.84 1.50 -37.28
N LEU A 8 -9.25 2.69 -37.42
CA LEU A 8 -8.30 3.24 -36.45
C LEU A 8 -8.86 3.31 -35.04
N ALA A 9 -10.17 3.51 -34.87
CA ALA A 9 -10.79 3.54 -33.54
C ALA A 9 -10.68 2.19 -32.83
N ARG A 10 -10.72 1.09 -33.60
CA ARG A 10 -10.56 -0.28 -33.08
C ARG A 10 -9.08 -0.67 -32.87
N VAL A 11 -8.17 -0.07 -33.64
CA VAL A 11 -6.71 -0.29 -33.49
C VAL A 11 -6.16 0.40 -32.23
N ILE A 12 -6.74 1.52 -31.82
CA ILE A 12 -6.26 2.33 -30.68
C ILE A 12 -6.99 1.94 -29.38
N GLN A 13 -7.86 0.92 -29.38
CA GLN A 13 -8.55 0.52 -28.15
C GLN A 13 -7.53 0.04 -27.11
N PRO A 14 -7.51 0.63 -25.90
CA PRO A 14 -6.69 0.13 -24.83
C PRO A 14 -7.13 -1.30 -24.49
N VAL A 15 -6.15 -2.19 -24.33
CA VAL A 15 -6.40 -3.58 -23.92
C VAL A 15 -7.11 -3.57 -22.58
N ALA A 16 -8.12 -4.44 -22.41
CA ALA A 16 -8.80 -4.60 -21.14
C ALA A 16 -7.78 -4.90 -20.04
N ALA A 17 -7.86 -4.18 -18.91
CA ALA A 17 -6.98 -4.40 -17.77
C ALA A 17 -7.13 -5.86 -17.30
N VAL A 18 -6.06 -6.63 -17.38
CA VAL A 18 -6.03 -8.00 -16.87
C VAL A 18 -5.71 -7.92 -15.38
N ARG A 19 -6.61 -8.46 -14.55
CA ARG A 19 -6.34 -8.56 -13.10
C ARG A 19 -5.18 -9.54 -12.88
N PHE A 20 -4.14 -9.07 -12.21
CA PHE A 20 -3.02 -9.89 -11.80
C PHE A 20 -3.33 -10.56 -10.45
N GLN A 21 -2.89 -11.81 -10.29
CA GLN A 21 -2.76 -12.46 -8.99
C GLN A 21 -1.52 -13.36 -9.01
N ALA A 22 -0.78 -13.41 -7.90
CA ALA A 22 0.28 -14.38 -7.65
C ALA A 22 -0.22 -15.83 -7.78
N LYS A 23 0.66 -16.76 -8.17
CA LYS A 23 0.30 -18.17 -8.34
C LYS A 23 0.37 -18.93 -7.03
N ARG A 24 1.30 -18.55 -6.16
CA ARG A 24 1.55 -19.15 -4.84
C ARG A 24 1.60 -18.08 -3.76
N SER A 25 1.29 -18.49 -2.53
CA SER A 25 1.49 -17.65 -1.35
C SER A 25 2.94 -17.24 -1.21
N ASN A 26 3.17 -16.02 -0.74
CA ASN A 26 4.46 -15.36 -0.60
C ASN A 26 5.20 -15.05 -1.90
N GLU A 27 4.54 -15.11 -3.06
CA GLU A 27 5.11 -14.62 -4.32
C GLU A 27 4.90 -13.12 -4.53
N LEU A 28 3.83 -12.54 -3.96
CA LEU A 28 3.55 -11.12 -4.04
C LEU A 28 2.75 -10.65 -2.83
N TRP A 29 3.21 -9.56 -2.23
CA TRP A 29 2.56 -8.90 -1.11
C TRP A 29 2.16 -7.47 -1.50
N HIS A 30 0.98 -7.05 -1.08
CA HIS A 30 0.54 -5.66 -1.14
C HIS A 30 0.81 -5.00 0.20
N PHE A 31 1.73 -4.06 0.24
CA PHE A 31 2.05 -3.28 1.41
C PHE A 31 1.56 -1.84 1.23
N ASP A 32 0.86 -1.30 2.23
CA ASP A 32 0.35 0.07 2.23
C ASP A 32 0.52 0.74 3.60
N MET A 33 0.70 2.06 3.56
CA MET A 33 0.79 2.92 4.73
C MET A 33 -0.23 4.06 4.58
N SER A 34 -1.28 4.05 5.41
CA SER A 34 -2.36 5.03 5.32
C SER A 34 -2.50 5.84 6.61
N PRO A 35 -2.76 7.16 6.53
CA PRO A 35 -3.12 7.96 7.70
C PRO A 35 -4.38 7.43 8.39
N SER A 36 -4.41 7.48 9.73
CA SER A 36 -5.58 7.09 10.50
C SER A 36 -6.60 8.23 10.58
N ASP A 37 -7.71 8.12 9.85
CA ASP A 37 -8.80 9.09 9.89
C ASP A 37 -9.65 8.99 11.17
N LEU A 38 -9.77 7.79 11.75
CA LEU A 38 -10.76 7.49 12.79
C LEU A 38 -10.19 7.48 14.22
N LYS A 39 -8.86 7.41 14.36
CA LYS A 39 -8.22 7.27 15.68
C LYS A 39 -7.07 8.25 15.82
N GLN A 40 -7.14 9.05 16.88
CA GLN A 40 -6.04 9.88 17.36
C GLN A 40 -5.62 9.38 18.74
N VAL A 41 -4.32 9.20 18.97
CA VAL A 41 -3.78 8.93 20.30
C VAL A 41 -3.40 10.26 20.93
N LYS A 42 -4.12 10.67 21.99
CA LYS A 42 -3.97 12.00 22.62
C LYS A 42 -2.56 12.26 23.16
N ALA A 43 -1.90 11.22 23.67
CA ALA A 43 -0.51 11.24 24.14
C ALA A 43 0.07 9.80 24.06
N PRO A 44 0.70 9.41 22.95
CA PRO A 44 1.40 8.13 22.86
C PRO A 44 2.48 8.03 23.93
N LEU A 45 2.59 6.89 24.62
CA LEU A 45 3.59 6.68 25.67
C LEU A 45 5.03 6.67 25.14
N TRP A 46 5.22 6.48 23.83
CA TRP A 46 6.52 6.43 23.15
C TRP A 46 6.90 7.76 22.46
N LEU A 47 6.26 8.87 22.82
CA LEU A 47 6.55 10.18 22.21
C LEU A 47 8.00 10.61 22.53
N ALA A 48 8.81 10.84 21.52
CA ALA A 48 10.14 11.41 21.73
C ALA A 48 10.01 12.89 22.11
N GLU A 49 10.53 13.28 23.28
CA GLU A 49 10.55 14.67 23.71
C GLU A 49 11.24 15.56 22.66
N GLY A 50 10.59 16.68 22.31
CA GLY A 50 11.13 17.66 21.35
C GLY A 50 10.81 17.43 19.86
N ARG A 51 10.29 16.28 19.44
CA ARG A 51 9.93 16.02 18.02
C ARG A 51 8.50 16.39 17.61
N GLY A 52 7.66 16.84 18.55
CA GLY A 52 6.24 17.12 18.31
C GLY A 52 5.36 15.88 18.32
N ARG A 53 4.12 16.01 17.82
CA ARG A 53 3.13 14.91 17.81
C ARG A 53 3.31 14.05 16.54
N PRO A 54 3.51 12.73 16.66
CA PRO A 54 3.59 11.85 15.49
C PRO A 54 2.21 11.71 14.84
N SER A 55 2.21 11.46 13.53
CA SER A 55 1.03 11.05 12.79
C SER A 55 0.74 9.59 13.08
N LEU A 56 -0.50 9.25 13.44
CA LEU A 56 -0.91 7.86 13.56
C LEU A 56 -1.19 7.31 12.15
N MET A 57 -0.47 6.27 11.76
CA MET A 57 -0.67 5.58 10.48
C MET A 57 -1.00 4.11 10.72
N LEU A 58 -1.83 3.55 9.85
CA LEU A 58 -2.08 2.12 9.74
C LEU A 58 -1.13 1.56 8.69
N PHE A 59 -0.33 0.59 9.10
CA PHE A 59 0.51 -0.20 8.21
C PHE A 59 -0.22 -1.51 7.96
N SER A 60 -0.32 -1.90 6.69
CA SER A 60 -0.99 -3.12 6.27
C SER A 60 -0.14 -3.88 5.27
N VAL A 61 -0.08 -5.20 5.39
CA VAL A 61 0.45 -6.08 4.35
C VAL A 61 -0.49 -7.24 4.13
N VAL A 62 -0.74 -7.55 2.86
CA VAL A 62 -1.62 -8.64 2.44
C VAL A 62 -0.89 -9.53 1.44
N ASP A 63 -0.85 -10.83 1.69
CA ASP A 63 -0.43 -11.80 0.71
C ASP A 63 -1.49 -11.92 -0.39
N ASP A 64 -1.13 -11.60 -1.63
CA ASP A 64 -2.07 -11.48 -2.75
C ASP A 64 -2.74 -12.82 -3.11
N ARG A 65 -2.06 -13.95 -2.84
CA ARG A 65 -2.62 -15.27 -3.14
C ARG A 65 -3.52 -15.82 -2.03
N SER A 66 -3.09 -15.80 -0.77
CA SER A 66 -3.84 -16.37 0.35
C SER A 66 -4.83 -15.40 0.97
N GLY A 67 -4.62 -14.09 0.80
CA GLY A 67 -5.35 -13.04 1.51
C GLY A 67 -4.98 -12.94 2.99
N ALA A 68 -3.93 -13.64 3.45
CA ALA A 68 -3.41 -13.46 4.80
C ALA A 68 -2.97 -12.00 4.97
N ALA A 69 -3.41 -11.37 6.06
CA ALA A 69 -3.19 -9.95 6.31
C ALA A 69 -2.59 -9.74 7.70
N TYR A 70 -1.69 -8.76 7.79
CA TYR A 70 -1.15 -8.26 9.04
C TYR A 70 -1.26 -6.73 9.05
N ASP A 71 -1.84 -6.20 10.13
CA ASP A 71 -2.11 -4.78 10.29
C ASP A 71 -1.57 -4.29 11.64
N GLU A 72 -0.92 -3.12 11.65
CA GLU A 72 -0.39 -2.51 12.86
C GLU A 72 -0.52 -0.98 12.84
N TYR A 73 -0.99 -0.40 13.95
CA TYR A 73 -0.96 1.04 14.14
C TYR A 73 0.41 1.50 14.64
N ARG A 74 1.00 2.47 13.96
CA ARG A 74 2.28 3.07 14.35
C ARG A 74 2.20 4.59 14.36
N GLY A 75 2.82 5.21 15.36
CA GLY A 75 3.04 6.65 15.37
C GLY A 75 4.34 6.97 14.64
N VAL A 76 4.27 7.73 13.54
CA VAL A 76 5.43 8.05 12.70
C VAL A 76 5.65 9.55 12.56
N TYR A 77 6.90 9.93 12.31
CA TYR A 77 7.30 11.32 12.05
C TYR A 77 7.57 11.52 10.55
N GLY A 78 6.60 11.11 9.72
CA GLY A 78 6.70 11.04 8.25
C GLY A 78 6.79 9.60 7.73
N GLU A 79 6.92 9.45 6.42
CA GLU A 79 7.17 8.15 5.78
C GLU A 79 8.67 7.83 5.85
N ASP A 80 9.07 7.00 6.82
CA ASP A 80 10.46 6.57 6.98
C ASP A 80 10.62 5.06 6.69
N ALA A 81 11.71 4.72 6.01
CA ALA A 81 11.98 3.34 5.59
C ALA A 81 12.22 2.40 6.78
N GLU A 82 12.75 2.91 7.90
CA GLU A 82 13.01 2.10 9.09
C GLU A 82 11.70 1.57 9.69
N SER A 83 10.68 2.43 9.81
CA SER A 83 9.34 2.06 10.29
C SER A 83 8.71 0.99 9.40
N ALA A 84 8.81 1.12 8.07
CA ALA A 84 8.29 0.13 7.12
C ALA A 84 9.02 -1.22 7.23
N LEU A 85 10.35 -1.22 7.31
CA LEU A 85 11.13 -2.45 7.45
C LEU A 85 10.88 -3.15 8.79
N ARG A 86 10.77 -2.39 9.88
CA ARG A 86 10.41 -2.93 11.21
C ARG A 86 9.00 -3.51 11.24
N PHE A 87 8.08 -2.96 10.44
CA PHE A 87 6.75 -3.54 10.27
C PHE A 87 6.82 -4.86 9.51
N LEU A 88 7.48 -4.87 8.34
CA LEU A 88 7.61 -6.07 7.50
C LEU A 88 8.40 -7.19 8.19
N PHE A 89 9.28 -6.88 9.13
CA PHE A 89 9.96 -7.89 9.94
C PHE A 89 9.03 -8.60 10.94
N ASN A 90 7.99 -7.91 11.42
CA ASN A 90 7.02 -8.46 12.38
C ASN A 90 5.88 -9.23 11.71
N ALA A 91 5.60 -8.92 10.44
CA ALA A 91 4.57 -9.55 9.63
C ALA A 91 4.98 -10.96 9.16
#